data_AF-A0A2N2VCT7-F1
#
_entry.id   AF-A0A2N2VCT7-F1
#
_cell.length_a   1.000
_cell.length_b   1.000
_cell.length_c   1.000
_cell.angle_alpha   90.00
_cell.angle_beta   90.00
_cell.angle_gamma   90.00
#
_symmetry.space_group_name_H-M   'P 1'
#
loop_
_entity.id
_entity.type
_entity.pdbx_description
1 polymer ?
#
loop_
_entity_poly.entity_id
_entity_poly.type
_entity_poly.pdbx_seq_one_letter_code
_entity_poly.pdbx_strand_id
1 'polypeptide(L)'
;MSAAHVASWVQTHALTPSDIDCITTVMLKILDGKCKMGSVEKIVMAQLYDAVQHRDGERFGGEYHWLIARARAAAEEELKNLLYEKRVLAETMLSRPVMKAFKAMLREEGLFAGLLEEEAAA
;
A
#
# COMPACT_ATOMS: atom_id res chain seq x y z
N MET A 1 3.85 -12.73 -10.26
CA MET A 1 4.37 -12.85 -8.88
C MET A 1 3.27 -13.40 -7.98
N SER A 2 3.56 -14.39 -7.12
CA SER A 2 2.56 -15.03 -6.24
C SER A 2 2.60 -14.43 -4.83
N ALA A 3 1.50 -14.54 -4.07
CA ALA A 3 1.45 -14.08 -2.68
C ALA A 3 2.53 -14.74 -1.79
N ALA A 4 2.92 -15.98 -2.09
CA ALA A 4 4.00 -16.69 -1.40
C ALA A 4 5.37 -16.01 -1.60
N HIS A 5 5.62 -15.44 -2.79
CA HIS A 5 6.86 -14.69 -3.04
C HIS A 5 6.91 -13.40 -2.22
N VAL A 6 5.82 -12.63 -2.21
CA VAL A 6 5.75 -11.39 -1.40
C VAL A 6 5.90 -11.68 0.09
N ALA A 7 5.26 -12.74 0.59
CA ALA A 7 5.41 -13.18 1.98
C ALA A 7 6.85 -13.62 2.31
N SER A 8 7.55 -14.28 1.38
CA SER A 8 8.97 -14.60 1.54
C SER A 8 9.84 -13.35 1.55
N TRP A 9 9.54 -12.38 0.67
CA TRP A 9 10.26 -11.11 0.62
C TRP A 9 10.11 -10.34 1.94
N VAL A 10 8.90 -10.27 2.52
CA VAL A 10 8.66 -9.61 3.82
C VAL A 10 9.47 -10.26 4.96
N GLN A 11 9.73 -11.57 4.90
CA GLN A 11 10.53 -12.25 5.92
C GLN A 11 12.02 -11.93 5.82
N THR A 12 12.51 -11.59 4.63
CA THR A 12 13.93 -11.29 4.39
C THR A 12 14.25 -9.80 4.44
N HIS A 13 13.23 -8.92 4.47
CA HIS A 13 13.40 -7.47 4.48
C HIS A 13 12.79 -6.85 5.75
N ALA A 14 13.62 -6.16 6.52
CA ALA A 14 13.21 -5.52 7.76
C ALA A 14 12.44 -4.22 7.47
N LEU A 15 11.12 -4.33 7.31
CA LEU A 15 10.24 -3.16 7.18
C LEU A 15 10.11 -2.43 8.52
N THR A 16 10.20 -1.11 8.50
CA THR A 16 9.98 -0.23 9.65
C THR A 16 8.48 0.11 9.83
N PRO A 17 8.05 0.64 10.99
CA PRO A 17 6.68 1.12 11.17
C PRO A 17 6.29 2.23 10.16
N SER A 18 7.24 3.07 9.72
CA SER A 18 6.99 4.05 8.67
C SER A 18 6.76 3.40 7.30
N ASP A 19 7.38 2.25 7.02
CA ASP A 19 7.11 1.51 5.78
C ASP A 19 5.70 0.91 5.81
N ILE A 20 5.23 0.46 6.98
CA ILE A 20 3.85 0.00 7.15
C ILE A 20 2.85 1.13 6.90
N ASP A 21 3.14 2.35 7.36
CA ASP A 21 2.31 3.52 7.04
C ASP A 21 2.24 3.77 5.52
N CYS A 22 3.38 3.67 4.82
CA CYS A 22 3.44 3.81 3.37
C CYS A 22 2.63 2.73 2.66
N ILE A 23 2.76 1.47 3.07
CA ILE A 23 2.01 0.33 2.51
C ILE A 23 0.50 0.54 2.71
N THR A 24 0.09 0.93 3.92
CA THR A 24 -1.30 1.25 4.26
C THR A 24 -1.84 2.39 3.40
N THR A 25 -1.06 3.46 3.22
CA THR A 25 -1.45 4.61 2.38
C THR A 25 -1.60 4.22 0.92
N VAL A 26 -0.70 3.39 0.38
CA VAL A 26 -0.85 2.87 -0.99
C VAL A 26 -2.11 2.02 -1.12
N MET A 27 -2.41 1.17 -0.14
CA MET A 27 -3.63 0.36 -0.14
C MET A 27 -4.90 1.23 -0.16
N LEU A 28 -4.96 2.30 0.64
CA LEU A 28 -6.05 3.28 0.60
C LEU A 28 -6.19 3.91 -0.79
N LYS A 29 -5.07 4.31 -1.41
CA LYS A 29 -5.07 4.88 -2.78
C LYS A 29 -5.55 3.87 -3.82
N ILE A 30 -5.26 2.59 -3.65
CA ILE A 30 -5.74 1.53 -4.55
C ILE A 30 -7.26 1.42 -4.46
N LEU A 31 -7.79 1.34 -3.24
CA LEU A 31 -9.23 1.22 -3.00
C LEU A 31 -10.01 2.48 -3.44
N ASP A 32 -9.44 3.67 -3.24
CA ASP A 32 -10.05 4.94 -3.68
C ASP A 32 -9.80 5.25 -5.18
N GLY A 33 -9.13 4.35 -5.91
CA GLY A 33 -8.86 4.52 -7.33
C GLY A 33 -7.89 5.67 -7.67
N LYS A 34 -7.15 6.21 -6.70
CA LYS A 34 -6.16 7.29 -6.88
C LYS A 34 -4.72 6.80 -7.07
N CYS A 35 -4.49 5.49 -7.00
CA CYS A 35 -3.17 4.92 -7.21
C CYS A 35 -2.79 4.90 -8.70
N LYS A 36 -1.65 5.48 -9.06
CA LYS A 36 -1.12 5.56 -10.44
C LYS A 36 -0.23 4.38 -10.85
N MET A 37 0.03 3.44 -9.94
CA MET A 37 0.83 2.24 -10.24
C MET A 37 0.13 1.37 -11.29
N GLY A 38 0.91 0.62 -12.05
CA GLY A 38 0.42 -0.37 -13.02
C GLY A 38 -0.47 -1.42 -12.34
N SER A 39 -1.30 -2.11 -13.13
CA SER A 39 -2.22 -3.14 -12.61
C SER A 39 -1.48 -4.23 -11.82
N VAL A 40 -0.34 -4.68 -12.34
CA VAL A 40 0.50 -5.70 -11.70
C VAL A 40 1.14 -5.19 -10.42
N GLU A 41 1.71 -3.99 -10.44
CA GLU A 41 2.28 -3.35 -9.25
C GLU A 41 1.22 -3.16 -8.13
N LYS A 42 -0.02 -2.81 -8.49
CA LYS A 42 -1.13 -2.69 -7.53
C LYS A 42 -1.46 -4.03 -6.87
N ILE A 43 -1.46 -5.12 -7.63
CA ILE A 43 -1.65 -6.48 -7.10
C ILE A 43 -0.54 -6.82 -6.10
N VAL A 44 0.71 -6.50 -6.44
CA VAL A 44 1.86 -6.74 -5.56
C VAL A 44 1.75 -5.91 -4.29
N MET A 45 1.38 -4.63 -4.39
CA MET A 45 1.18 -3.78 -3.22
C MET A 45 0.02 -4.25 -2.33
N ALA A 46 -1.06 -4.78 -2.92
CA ALA A 46 -2.15 -5.37 -2.16
C ALA A 46 -1.69 -6.64 -1.42
N GLN A 47 -0.90 -7.51 -2.06
CA GLN A 47 -0.30 -8.68 -1.42
C GLN A 47 0.70 -8.29 -0.32
N LEU A 48 1.48 -7.23 -0.54
CA LEU A 48 2.41 -6.69 0.45
C LEU A 48 1.65 -6.18 1.68
N TYR A 49 0.56 -5.45 1.46
CA TYR A 49 -0.34 -5.04 2.53
C TYR A 49 -0.88 -6.25 3.30
N ASP A 50 -1.37 -7.27 2.60
CA ASP A 50 -1.95 -8.47 3.25
C ASP A 50 -0.93 -9.18 4.15
N ALA A 51 0.33 -9.22 3.73
CA ALA A 51 1.43 -9.82 4.46
C ALA A 51 1.83 -9.02 5.72
N VAL A 52 1.49 -7.74 5.81
CA VAL A 52 1.93 -6.86 6.92
C VAL A 52 0.81 -6.19 7.71
N GLN A 53 -0.46 -6.33 7.31
CA GLN A 53 -1.62 -5.67 7.95
C GLN A 53 -1.82 -6.01 9.45
N HIS A 54 -1.11 -7.00 9.97
CA HIS A 54 -1.11 -7.37 11.39
C HIS A 54 -0.07 -6.60 12.21
N ARG A 55 0.73 -5.75 11.57
CA ARG A 55 1.76 -4.92 12.20
C ARG A 55 1.25 -3.49 12.28
N ASP A 56 1.52 -2.82 13.39
CA ASP A 56 1.22 -1.40 13.53
C ASP A 56 2.22 -0.53 12.77
N GLY A 57 1.70 0.52 12.13
CA GLY A 57 2.51 1.60 11.58
C GLY A 57 2.91 2.64 12.64
N GLU A 58 3.72 3.60 12.23
CA GLU A 58 4.10 4.73 13.11
C GLU A 58 2.90 5.68 13.34
N ARG A 59 2.03 5.82 12.34
CA ARG A 59 0.87 6.75 12.35
C ARG A 59 -0.45 6.03 12.17
N PHE A 60 -0.47 4.94 11.41
CA PHE A 60 -1.68 4.24 11.04
C PHE A 60 -1.71 2.86 11.68
N GLY A 61 -2.79 2.57 12.41
CA GLY A 61 -3.01 1.29 13.10
C GLY A 61 -4.38 0.69 12.79
N GLY A 62 -4.94 -0.03 13.76
CA GLY A 62 -6.15 -0.85 13.59
C GLY A 62 -7.36 -0.18 12.92
N GLU A 63 -7.59 1.13 13.12
CA GLU A 63 -8.70 1.84 12.47
C GLU A 63 -8.60 1.85 10.92
N TYR A 64 -7.39 1.99 10.39
CA TYR A 64 -7.14 1.97 8.95
C TYR A 64 -7.27 0.55 8.40
N HIS A 65 -6.78 -0.44 9.13
CA HIS A 65 -6.90 -1.85 8.75
C HIS A 65 -8.36 -2.31 8.73
N TRP A 66 -9.15 -1.89 9.72
CA TRP A 66 -10.59 -2.14 9.76
C TRP A 66 -11.31 -1.50 8.57
N LEU A 67 -11.00 -0.24 8.25
CA LEU A 67 -11.58 0.46 7.10
C LEU A 67 -11.24 -0.24 5.78
N ILE A 68 -9.97 -0.63 5.60
CA ILE A 68 -9.51 -1.36 4.41
C ILE A 68 -10.24 -2.70 4.27
N ALA A 69 -10.39 -3.44 5.37
CA ALA A 69 -11.13 -4.71 5.37
C ALA A 69 -12.60 -4.51 4.97
N ARG A 70 -13.27 -3.49 5.51
CA ARG A 70 -14.65 -3.16 5.16
C ARG A 70 -14.79 -2.74 3.69
N ALA A 71 -13.88 -1.90 3.20
CA ALA A 71 -13.89 -1.41 1.82
C ALA A 71 -13.65 -2.52 0.79
N ARG A 72 -12.93 -3.58 1.16
CA ARG A 72 -12.77 -4.78 0.32
C ARG A 72 -14.01 -5.68 0.34
N ALA A 73 -14.80 -5.68 1.42
CA ALA A 73 -15.96 -6.54 1.57
C ALA A 73 -17.23 -5.98 0.92
N ALA A 74 -17.43 -4.65 0.92
CA ALA A 74 -18.62 -4.02 0.36
C ALA A 74 -18.32 -2.63 -0.20
N ALA A 75 -18.93 -2.29 -1.34
CA ALA A 75 -18.82 -0.98 -1.98
C ALA A 75 -20.03 -0.09 -1.62
N GLU A 76 -20.13 0.29 -0.35
CA GLU A 76 -21.15 1.22 0.16
C GLU A 76 -20.75 2.69 -0.11
N GLU A 77 -21.69 3.55 -0.46
CA GLU A 77 -21.39 4.96 -0.81
C GLU A 77 -20.82 5.75 0.38
N GLU A 78 -21.34 5.52 1.58
CA GLU A 78 -20.84 6.12 2.82
C GLU A 78 -19.39 5.70 3.12
N LEU A 79 -19.04 4.47 2.73
CA LEU A 79 -17.69 3.93 2.89
C LEU A 79 -16.70 4.56 1.90
N LYS A 80 -17.15 4.94 0.69
CA LYS A 80 -16.31 5.67 -0.27
C LYS A 80 -15.90 7.04 0.27
N ASN A 81 -16.83 7.77 0.88
CA ASN A 81 -16.53 9.07 1.48
C ASN A 81 -15.52 8.93 2.63
N LEU A 82 -15.74 7.97 3.53
CA LEU A 82 -14.81 7.70 4.63
C LEU A 82 -13.42 7.28 4.13
N LEU A 83 -13.37 6.44 3.10
CA LEU A 83 -12.12 6.01 2.46
C LEU A 83 -11.37 7.19 1.83
N TYR A 84 -12.08 8.07 1.13
CA TYR A 84 -11.54 9.31 0.57
C TYR A 84 -10.92 10.18 1.67
N GLU A 85 -11.67 10.45 2.75
CA GLU A 85 -11.20 11.29 3.86
C GLU A 85 -9.94 10.71 4.52
N LYS A 86 -9.97 9.42 4.86
CA LYS A 86 -8.83 8.75 5.49
C LYS A 86 -7.61 8.67 4.57
N ARG A 87 -7.80 8.50 3.25
CA ARG A 87 -6.71 8.60 2.27
C ARG A 87 -6.10 10.02 2.25
N VAL A 88 -6.91 11.07 2.18
CA VAL A 88 -6.41 12.46 2.16
C VAL A 88 -5.62 12.76 3.44
N LEU A 89 -6.13 12.33 4.60
CA LEU A 89 -5.43 12.46 5.86
C LEU A 89 -4.09 11.73 5.84
N ALA A 90 -4.08 10.47 5.39
CA ALA A 90 -2.87 9.66 5.33
C ALA A 90 -1.80 10.29 4.40
N GLU A 91 -2.21 10.79 3.24
CA GLU A 91 -1.33 11.49 2.30
C GLU A 91 -0.79 12.82 2.85
N THR A 92 -1.53 13.46 3.77
CA THR A 92 -1.09 14.70 4.43
C THR A 92 -0.08 14.40 5.54
N MET A 93 -0.30 13.32 6.28
CA MET A 93 0.55 12.90 7.39
C MET A 93 1.87 12.27 6.92
N LEU A 94 1.89 11.64 5.73
CA LEU A 94 3.10 11.11 5.12
C LEU A 94 3.75 12.09 4.16
N SER A 95 4.95 12.54 4.51
CA SER A 95 5.72 13.45 3.67
C SER A 95 6.10 12.81 2.32
N ARG A 96 6.18 13.64 1.27
CA ARG A 96 6.64 13.22 -0.07
C ARG A 96 8.03 12.55 -0.05
N PRO A 97 9.02 13.04 0.73
CA PRO A 97 10.31 12.36 0.86
C PRO A 97 10.21 10.92 1.39
N VAL A 98 9.38 10.68 2.42
CA VAL A 98 9.16 9.34 2.99
C VAL A 98 8.59 8.39 1.94
N MET A 99 7.51 8.80 1.26
CA MET A 99 6.91 8.00 0.18
C MET A 99 7.87 7.77 -0.99
N LYS A 100 8.78 8.71 -1.29
CA LYS A 100 9.79 8.56 -2.33
C LYS A 100 10.85 7.54 -1.92
N ALA A 101 11.37 7.63 -0.69
CA ALA A 101 12.38 6.71 -0.17
C ALA A 101 11.84 5.28 -0.10
N PHE A 102 10.63 5.09 0.45
CA PHE A 102 9.96 3.79 0.48
C PHE A 102 9.85 3.15 -0.92
N LYS A 103 9.37 3.92 -1.90
CA LYS A 103 9.24 3.45 -3.29
C LYS A 103 10.56 3.15 -3.99
N ALA A 104 11.64 3.85 -3.61
CA ALA A 104 12.98 3.56 -4.11
C ALA A 104 13.47 2.22 -3.55
N MET A 105 13.34 2.03 -2.23
CA MET A 105 13.68 0.77 -1.55
C MET A 105 12.96 -0.43 -2.18
N LEU A 106 11.65 -0.36 -2.42
CA LEU A 106 10.92 -1.47 -3.07
C LEU A 106 11.48 -1.84 -4.47
N ARG A 107 11.98 -0.85 -5.22
CA ARG A 107 12.58 -1.08 -6.55
C ARG A 107 13.99 -1.64 -6.45
N GLU A 108 14.80 -1.08 -5.56
CA GLU A 108 16.19 -1.50 -5.32
C GLU A 108 16.25 -2.95 -4.81
N GLU A 109 15.34 -3.31 -3.91
CA GLU A 109 15.18 -4.66 -3.36
C GLU A 109 14.42 -5.61 -4.30
N GLY A 110 14.15 -5.18 -5.53
CA GLY A 110 13.62 -6.02 -6.59
C GLY A 110 12.20 -6.55 -6.34
N LEU A 111 11.41 -5.94 -5.45
CA LEU A 111 10.03 -6.41 -5.21
C LEU A 111 9.19 -6.35 -6.50
N PHE A 112 9.48 -5.42 -7.40
CA PHE A 112 8.81 -5.32 -8.70
C PHE A 112 9.60 -5.97 -9.85
N ALA A 113 10.73 -6.63 -9.58
CA ALA A 113 11.57 -7.19 -10.62
C ALA A 113 10.84 -8.30 -11.41
N GLY A 114 10.99 -8.27 -12.74
CA GLY A 114 10.31 -9.22 -13.64
C GLY A 114 8.85 -8.89 -13.93
N LEU A 115 8.33 -7.75 -13.43
CA LEU A 115 7.07 -7.18 -13.87
C LEU A 115 7.40 -6.23 -15.04
N LEU A 116 6.98 -6.57 -16.25
CA LEU A 116 7.07 -5.64 -17.38
C LEU A 116 6.14 -4.45 -17.07
N GLU A 117 6.71 -3.30 -16.71
CA GLU A 117 5.98 -2.05 -16.56
C GLU A 117 5.61 -1.52 -17.95
N GLU A 118 4.31 -1.43 -18.28
CA GLU A 118 3.85 -0.38 -19.18
C GLU A 118 3.93 0.93 -18.38
N GLU A 119 5.01 1.69 -18.60
CA GLU A 119 5.17 3.03 -18.03
C GLU A 119 3.96 3.90 -18.42
N ALA A 120 3.13 4.24 -17.42
CA ALA A 120 2.18 5.33 -17.55
C ALA A 120 2.96 6.64 -17.55
N ALA A 121 3.41 7.05 -18.74
CA ALA A 121 3.89 8.39 -19.02
C ALA A 121 2.79 9.41 -18.64
N ALA A 122 3.12 10.32 -17.73
CA ALA A 122 2.38 11.55 -17.48
C ALA A 122 3.34 12.65 -17.09
#